data_AF-A0A3M1BK49-F1
#
_entry.id   AF-A0A3M1BK49-F1
#
_cell.length_a   1.000
_cell.length_b   1.000
_cell.length_c   1.000
_cell.angle_alpha   90.00
_cell.angle_beta   90.00
_cell.angle_gamma   90.00
#
_symmetry.space_group_name_H-M   'P 1'
#
loop_
_entity.id
_entity.type
_entity.pdbx_description
1 polymer ?
#
loop_
_entity_poly.entity_id
_entity_poly.type
_entity_poly.pdbx_seq_one_letter_code
_entity_poly.pdbx_strand_id
1 'polypeptide(L)'
;VEEGSIKRHGAVSEEVCRQMAVGALEETDADVALAITGISGPGGGTADKPVGLTFIALATDREVVVKKFVFEAGRNENRLMATQWALEVLRQYLLKGV
;
A
#
# COMPACT_ATOMS: atom_id res chain seq x y z
N VAL A 1 -5.95 8.80 8.42
CA VAL A 1 -5.89 9.38 7.05
C VAL A 1 -6.71 10.66 7.03
N GLU A 2 -6.12 11.76 6.59
CA GLU A 2 -6.78 13.04 6.46
C GLU A 2 -7.80 13.03 5.32
N GLU A 3 -8.99 13.58 5.56
CA GLU A 3 -10.04 13.69 4.54
C GLU A 3 -9.57 14.48 3.31
N GLY A 4 -8.74 15.52 3.52
CA GLY A 4 -8.15 16.33 2.45
C GLY A 4 -7.26 15.53 1.50
N SER A 5 -6.53 14.52 2.00
CA SER A 5 -5.70 13.65 1.16
C SER A 5 -6.53 12.76 0.25
N ILE A 6 -7.64 12.22 0.77
CA ILE A 6 -8.58 11.43 -0.04
C ILE A 6 -9.22 12.30 -1.13
N LYS A 7 -9.62 13.54 -0.79
CA LYS A 7 -10.22 14.47 -1.77
C LYS A 7 -9.26 14.86 -2.90
N ARG A 8 -8.00 15.15 -2.58
CA ARG A 8 -7.01 15.60 -3.56
C ARG A 8 -6.39 14.47 -4.38
N HIS A 9 -6.02 13.37 -3.73
CA HIS A 9 -5.22 12.30 -4.34
C HIS A 9 -6.06 11.06 -4.66
N GLY A 10 -7.25 10.92 -4.05
CA GLY A 10 -8.06 9.71 -4.11
C GLY A 10 -7.53 8.61 -3.18
N ALA A 11 -8.40 7.66 -2.81
CA ALA A 11 -8.07 6.58 -1.88
C ALA A 11 -6.93 5.65 -2.38
N VAL A 12 -6.78 5.52 -3.71
CA VAL A 12 -5.68 4.77 -4.34
C VAL A 12 -4.60 5.76 -4.77
N SER A 13 -3.70 6.09 -3.84
CA SER A 13 -2.59 7.03 -4.03
C SER A 13 -1.45 6.70 -3.07
N GLU A 14 -0.27 7.24 -3.35
CA GLU A 14 0.90 7.11 -2.48
C GLU A 14 0.67 7.82 -1.14
N GLU A 15 0.11 9.02 -1.16
CA GLU A 15 -0.14 9.84 0.03
C GLU A 15 -1.13 9.17 0.99
N VAL A 16 -2.23 8.61 0.46
CA VAL A 16 -3.19 7.88 1.28
C VAL A 16 -2.56 6.59 1.84
N CYS A 17 -1.81 5.84 1.02
CA CYS A 17 -1.15 4.61 1.47
C CYS A 17 -0.14 4.87 2.60
N ARG A 18 0.67 5.93 2.46
CA ARG A 18 1.58 6.41 3.51
C ARG A 18 0.84 6.71 4.80
N GLN A 19 -0.23 7.52 4.73
CA GLN A 19 -1.00 7.90 5.92
C GLN A 19 -1.73 6.71 6.56
N MET A 20 -2.13 5.71 5.77
CA MET A 20 -2.70 4.47 6.31
C MET A 20 -1.67 3.69 7.14
N ALA A 21 -0.45 3.52 6.63
CA ALA A 21 0.59 2.80 7.36
C ALA A 21 1.04 3.56 8.62
N VAL A 22 1.25 4.88 8.52
CA VAL A 22 1.60 5.73 9.67
C VAL A 22 0.50 5.68 10.73
N GLY A 23 -0.77 5.89 10.35
CA GLY A 23 -1.87 5.85 11.30
C GLY A 23 -2.03 4.47 11.96
N ALA A 24 -1.83 3.38 11.21
CA ALA A 24 -1.86 2.04 11.79
C ALA A 24 -0.73 1.82 12.80
N LEU A 25 0.46 2.38 12.56
CA LEU A 25 1.57 2.33 13.51
C LEU A 25 1.27 3.16 14.77
N GLU A 26 0.73 4.37 14.62
CA GLU A 26 0.43 5.28 15.74
C GLU A 26 -0.73 4.78 16.63
N GLU A 27 -1.70 4.06 16.06
CA GLU A 27 -2.85 3.50 16.79
C GLU A 27 -2.54 2.15 17.46
N THR A 28 -1.31 1.62 17.32
CA THR A 28 -0.92 0.32 17.87
C THR A 28 0.46 0.38 18.54
N ASP A 29 0.78 -0.60 19.40
CA ASP A 29 2.14 -0.77 19.96
C ASP A 29 3.02 -1.64 19.05
N ALA A 30 2.82 -1.59 17.72
CA ALA A 30 3.57 -2.41 16.77
C ALA A 30 4.90 -1.76 16.38
N ASP A 31 5.92 -2.58 16.09
CA ASP A 31 7.21 -2.08 15.55
C ASP A 31 7.14 -1.74 14.05
N VAL A 32 6.23 -2.39 13.33
CA VAL A 32 6.06 -2.26 11.88
C VAL A 32 4.59 -2.32 11.50
N ALA A 33 4.15 -1.39 10.65
CA ALA A 33 2.82 -1.38 10.07
C ALA A 33 2.89 -1.48 8.54
N LEU A 34 1.99 -2.27 7.95
CA LEU A 34 1.80 -2.38 6.51
C LEU A 34 0.44 -1.81 6.11
N ALA A 35 0.38 -1.13 4.97
CA ALA A 35 -0.88 -0.72 4.34
C ALA A 35 -0.89 -1.05 2.85
N ILE A 36 -2.08 -1.35 2.34
CA ILE A 36 -2.32 -1.62 0.91
C ILE A 36 -3.54 -0.83 0.47
N THR A 37 -3.43 -0.11 -0.65
CA THR A 37 -4.58 0.48 -1.35
C THR A 37 -4.42 0.27 -2.85
N GLY A 38 -5.47 -0.17 -3.54
CA GLY A 38 -5.37 -0.54 -4.95
C GLY A 38 -6.72 -0.80 -5.62
N ILE A 39 -6.68 -0.90 -6.96
CA ILE A 39 -7.85 -1.19 -7.80
C ILE A 39 -7.73 -2.61 -8.32
N SER A 40 -8.22 -3.60 -7.58
CA SER A 40 -8.03 -5.01 -7.98
C SER A 40 -8.86 -5.43 -9.21
N GLY A 41 -9.91 -4.69 -9.57
CA GLY A 41 -10.78 -4.99 -10.72
C GLY A 41 -12.06 -5.79 -10.40
N PRO A 42 -12.81 -6.23 -11.42
CA PRO A 42 -12.53 -6.02 -12.86
C PRO A 42 -12.80 -4.60 -13.36
N GLY A 43 -13.51 -3.77 -12.59
CA GLY A 43 -13.77 -2.36 -12.90
C GLY A 43 -13.12 -1.39 -11.90
N GLY A 44 -13.51 -0.11 -11.96
CA GLY A 44 -13.02 0.94 -11.06
C GLY A 44 -11.70 1.59 -11.46
N GLY A 45 -11.08 1.11 -12.55
CA GLY A 45 -9.90 1.73 -13.13
C GLY A 45 -10.24 2.92 -14.03
N THR A 46 -9.28 3.81 -14.19
CA THR A 46 -9.27 4.91 -15.17
C THR A 46 -7.99 4.84 -16.00
N ALA A 47 -7.85 5.71 -17.00
CA ALA A 47 -6.62 5.83 -17.79
C ALA A 47 -5.40 6.13 -16.89
N ASP A 48 -5.56 7.01 -15.90
CA ASP A 48 -4.47 7.39 -14.98
C ASP A 48 -4.27 6.38 -13.84
N LYS A 49 -5.32 5.63 -13.48
CA LYS A 49 -5.32 4.66 -12.39
C LYS A 49 -5.90 3.34 -12.85
N PRO A 50 -5.11 2.51 -13.57
CA PRO A 50 -5.65 1.32 -14.21
C PRO A 50 -6.03 0.22 -13.21
N VAL A 51 -6.88 -0.69 -13.69
CA VAL A 51 -6.71 -2.14 -13.57
C VAL A 51 -5.44 -2.62 -12.82
N GLY A 52 -5.49 -2.99 -11.54
CA GLY A 52 -4.34 -3.61 -10.86
C GLY A 52 -3.33 -2.65 -10.24
N LEU A 53 -3.51 -1.33 -10.39
CA LEU A 53 -2.73 -0.33 -9.66
C LEU A 53 -2.83 -0.59 -8.16
N THR A 54 -1.69 -0.77 -7.51
CA THR A 54 -1.59 -1.09 -6.08
C THR A 54 -0.44 -0.29 -5.45
N PHE A 55 -0.72 0.37 -4.33
CA PHE A 55 0.29 0.96 -3.46
C PHE A 55 0.41 0.11 -2.20
N ILE A 56 1.65 -0.10 -1.77
CA ILE A 56 1.99 -0.84 -0.56
C ILE A 56 2.94 0.04 0.26
N ALA A 57 2.58 0.32 1.50
CA ALA A 57 3.39 1.08 2.43
C ALA A 57 3.87 0.21 3.60
N LEU A 58 5.10 0.45 4.04
CA LEU A 58 5.68 -0.05 5.29
C LEU A 58 6.08 1.17 6.13
N ALA A 59 5.62 1.23 7.36
CA ALA A 59 5.98 2.26 8.33
C ALA A 59 6.64 1.63 9.56
N THR A 60 7.70 2.26 10.05
CA THR A 60 8.36 1.99 11.33
C THR A 60 8.60 3.29 12.08
N ASP A 61 9.17 3.20 13.29
CA ASP A 61 9.64 4.34 14.07
C ASP A 61 10.72 5.19 13.35
N ARG A 62 11.40 4.61 12.36
CA ARG A 62 12.52 5.25 11.64
C ARG A 62 12.13 5.80 10.29
N GLU A 63 11.32 5.06 9.53
CA GLU A 63 11.04 5.41 8.14
C GLU A 63 9.66 4.94 7.67
N VAL A 64 9.24 5.54 6.55
CA VAL A 64 8.05 5.11 5.83
C VAL A 64 8.40 4.97 4.35
N VAL A 65 8.25 3.76 3.83
CA VAL A 65 8.51 3.42 2.43
C VAL A 65 7.19 3.09 1.76
N VAL A 66 6.94 3.64 0.56
CA VAL A 66 5.80 3.29 -0.27
C VAL A 66 6.29 2.76 -1.61
N LYS A 67 5.69 1.67 -2.09
CA LYS A 67 5.97 1.10 -3.41
C LYS A 67 4.69 1.05 -4.24
N LYS A 68 4.83 1.40 -5.51
CA LYS A 68 3.77 1.33 -6.54
C LYS A 68 3.98 0.09 -7.40
N PHE A 69 2.90 -0.63 -7.63
CA PHE A 69 2.81 -1.79 -8.51
C PHE A 69 1.64 -1.64 -9.46
N VAL A 70 1.72 -2.29 -10.63
CA VAL A 70 0.58 -2.52 -11.51
C VAL A 70 0.58 -4.01 -11.84
N PHE A 71 -0.46 -4.71 -11.38
CA PHE A 71 -0.60 -6.14 -11.60
C PHE A 71 -1.61 -6.42 -12.72
N GLU A 72 -1.19 -7.21 -13.71
CA GLU A 72 -2.00 -7.53 -14.88
C GLU A 72 -2.65 -8.91 -14.73
N ALA A 73 -3.51 -9.06 -13.72
CA ALA A 73 -4.24 -10.30 -13.49
C ALA A 73 -5.71 -10.06 -13.09
N GLY A 74 -6.43 -11.14 -12.78
CA GLY A 74 -7.79 -11.09 -12.26
C GLY A 74 -7.86 -10.53 -10.84
N ARG A 75 -9.08 -10.23 -10.38
CA ARG A 75 -9.29 -9.57 -9.07
C ARG A 75 -8.68 -10.34 -7.90
N ASN A 76 -8.78 -11.66 -7.90
CA ASN A 76 -8.28 -12.49 -6.81
C ASN A 76 -6.75 -12.59 -6.86
N GLU A 77 -6.20 -12.73 -8.06
CA GLU A 77 -4.77 -12.81 -8.32
C GLU A 77 -4.08 -11.48 -7.97
N ASN A 78 -4.68 -10.34 -8.32
CA ASN A 78 -4.19 -9.01 -7.93
C ASN A 78 -4.14 -8.85 -6.42
N ARG A 79 -5.16 -9.32 -5.69
CA ARG A 79 -5.17 -9.30 -4.22
C ARG A 79 -4.10 -10.21 -3.63
N LEU A 80 -3.93 -11.41 -4.19
CA LEU A 80 -2.89 -12.35 -3.76
C LEU A 80 -1.50 -11.76 -3.99
N MET A 81 -1.23 -11.20 -5.17
CA MET A 81 0.05 -10.56 -5.45
C MET A 81 0.30 -9.36 -4.53
N ALA A 82 -0.72 -8.55 -4.25
CA ALA A 82 -0.59 -7.43 -3.32
C ALA A 82 -0.18 -7.89 -1.91
N THR A 83 -0.79 -8.96 -1.38
CA THR A 83 -0.40 -9.48 -0.06
C THR A 83 1.00 -10.10 -0.07
N GLN A 84 1.35 -10.86 -1.11
CA GLN A 84 2.70 -11.44 -1.25
C GLN A 84 3.77 -10.35 -1.33
N TRP A 85 3.54 -9.30 -2.11
CA TRP A 85 4.47 -8.17 -2.22
C TRP A 85 4.58 -7.36 -0.94
N ALA A 86 3.51 -7.22 -0.15
CA ALA A 86 3.58 -6.57 1.16
C ALA A 86 4.46 -7.35 2.14
N LEU A 87 4.32 -8.68 2.17
CA LEU A 87 5.19 -9.55 2.96
C LEU A 87 6.63 -9.53 2.45
N GLU A 88 6.85 -9.44 1.15
CA GLU A 88 8.18 -9.31 0.56
C GLU A 88 8.87 -7.99 0.94
N VAL A 89 8.13 -6.88 0.95
CA VAL A 89 8.65 -5.58 1.42
C VAL A 89 9.07 -5.65 2.88
N LEU A 90 8.25 -6.27 3.73
CA LEU A 90 8.58 -6.50 5.13
C LEU A 90 9.83 -7.39 5.26
N ARG A 91 9.87 -8.51 4.52
CA ARG A 91 11.02 -9.42 4.52
C ARG A 91 12.32 -8.70 4.15
N GLN A 92 12.30 -7.87 3.09
CA GLN A 92 13.46 -7.09 2.69
C GLN A 92 13.88 -6.08 3.77
N TYR A 93 12.93 -5.40 4.42
CA TYR A 93 13.23 -4.49 5.52
C TYR A 93 13.94 -5.21 6.67
N LEU A 94 13.38 -6.35 7.12
CA LEU A 94 13.94 -7.12 8.23
C LEU A 94 15.33 -7.69 7.92
N LEU A 95 15.59 -8.08 6.67
CA LEU A 95 16.89 -8.64 6.26
C LEU A 95 17.97 -7.58 6.04
N LYS A 96 17.61 -6.32 5.78
CA LYS A 96 18.61 -5.23 5.70
C LYS A 96 19.23 -4.89 7.06
N GLY A 97 18.64 -5.34 8.16
CA GLY A 97 19.14 -5.19 9.52
C GLY A 97 19.99 -6.35 10.05
N VAL A 98 20.32 -7.34 9.21
CA VAL A 98 21.29 -8.42 9.49
C VAL A 98 22.66 -8.05 8.93
#